data_AF-A0A961UX74-F1
#
_entry.id   AF-A0A961UX74-F1
#
_cell.length_a   1.000
_cell.length_b   1.000
_cell.length_c   1.000
_cell.angle_alpha   90.00
_cell.angle_beta   90.00
_cell.angle_gamma   90.00
#
_symmetry.space_group_name_H-M   'P 1'
#
loop_
_entity.id
_entity.type
_entity.pdbx_description
1 polymer ?
#
loop_
_entity_poly.entity_id
_entity_poly.type
_entity_poly.pdbx_seq_one_letter_code
_entity_poly.pdbx_strand_id
1 'polypeptide(L)' 'MTTHILDVAERMAERIGVINNGKLIAQGTLAELSQRSGQDGGTLEEIFLTLVADESAAAA' A
#
# COMPACT_ATOMS: atom_id res chain seq x y z
N MET A 1 1.10 13.61 -7.53
CA MET A 1 -0.17 14.08 -6.95
C MET A 1 -0.27 13.54 -5.53
N THR A 2 -0.73 14.33 -4.57
CA THR A 2 -0.90 13.90 -3.18
C THR A 2 -2.37 14.02 -2.80
N THR A 3 -2.96 12.93 -2.31
CA THR A 3 -4.34 12.89 -1.80
C THR A 3 -4.35 12.09 -0.51
N HIS A 4 -5.25 12.44 0.39
CA HIS A 4 -5.51 11.66 1.61
C HIS A 4 -6.59 10.59 1.40
N ILE A 5 -7.22 10.57 0.21
CA ILE A 5 -8.26 9.62 -0.14
C ILE A 5 -7.63 8.51 -1.00
N LEU A 6 -7.54 7.31 -0.42
CA LEU A 6 -6.92 6.14 -1.04
C LEU A 6 -7.65 5.70 -2.32
N ASP A 7 -8.98 5.75 -2.35
CA ASP A 7 -9.79 5.41 -3.54
C ASP A 7 -9.45 6.30 -4.76
N VAL A 8 -9.24 7.59 -4.53
CA VAL A 8 -8.84 8.53 -5.59
C VAL A 8 -7.40 8.24 -6.04
N ALA A 9 -6.52 7.92 -5.10
CA ALA A 9 -5.14 7.52 -5.44
C ALA A 9 -5.14 6.26 -6.29
N GLU A 10 -5.93 5.25 -5.94
CA GLU A 10 -6.06 4.00 -6.68
C GLU A 10 -6.52 4.22 -8.13
N ARG A 11 -7.53 5.07 -8.33
CA ARG A 11 -8.10 5.33 -9.66
C ARG A 11 -7.22 6.20 -10.55
N MET A 12 -6.38 7.04 -9.97
CA MET A 12 -5.57 8.01 -10.72
C MET A 12 -4.09 7.63 -10.80
N ALA A 13 -3.58 6.75 -9.93
CA ALA A 13 -2.19 6.37 -9.90
C ALA A 13 -1.94 5.07 -10.68
N GLU A 14 -0.96 5.11 -11.58
CA GLU A 14 -0.49 3.92 -12.28
C GLU A 14 0.42 3.04 -11.40
N ARG A 15 1.14 3.68 -10.48
CA ARG A 15 2.06 3.04 -9.53
C ARG A 15 1.93 3.70 -8.17
N ILE A 16 1.98 2.88 -7.14
CA ILE A 16 1.75 3.28 -5.75
C ILE A 16 2.96 2.83 -4.92
N GLY A 17 3.46 3.74 -4.10
CA GLY A 17 4.53 3.50 -3.14
C GLY A 17 4.01 3.75 -1.73
N VAL A 18 4.21 2.78 -0.83
CA VAL A 18 3.86 2.87 0.58
C VAL A 18 5.13 3.20 1.36
N ILE A 19 5.11 4.33 2.06
CA ILE A 19 6.22 4.81 2.88
C ILE A 19 5.76 4.82 4.33
N ASN A 20 6.51 4.15 5.21
CA ASN A 20 6.31 4.21 6.65
C ASN A 20 7.61 4.63 7.35
N ASN A 21 7.53 5.50 8.36
CA ASN A 21 8.70 5.99 9.11
C ASN A 21 9.87 6.49 8.22
N GLY A 22 9.55 7.11 7.07
CA GLY A 22 10.56 7.59 6.11
C GLY A 22 11.25 6.49 5.28
N LYS A 23 10.78 5.25 5.34
CA LYS A 23 11.26 4.12 4.54
C LYS A 23 10.17 3.65 3.57
N LEU A 24 10.57 3.37 2.33
CA LEU A 24 9.69 2.74 1.35
C LEU A 24 9.56 1.25 1.68
N ILE A 25 8.38 0.84 2.13
CA ILE A 25 8.11 -0.54 2.55
C ILE A 25 7.54 -1.38 1.41
N ALA A 26 6.82 -0.74 0.48
CA ALA A 26 6.28 -1.40 -0.70
C ALA A 26 6.17 -0.42 -1.88
N GLN A 27 6.29 -0.94 -3.10
CA GLN A 27 6.09 -0.16 -4.32
C GLN A 27 5.67 -1.09 -5.45
N GLY A 28 4.67 -0.70 -6.23
CA GLY A 28 4.19 -1.46 -7.37
C GLY A 28 2.89 -0.92 -7.94
N THR A 29 2.30 -1.65 -8.86
CA THR A 29 0.89 -1.48 -9.24
C THR A 29 -0.04 -2.00 -8.13
N LEU A 30 -1.33 -1.66 -8.19
CA LEU A 30 -2.33 -2.19 -7.25
C LEU A 30 -2.27 -3.73 -7.18
N ALA A 31 -2.22 -4.39 -8.34
CA ALA A 31 -2.14 -5.85 -8.43
C ALA A 31 -0.88 -6.44 -7.77
N GLU A 32 0.27 -5.78 -7.93
CA GLU A 32 1.51 -6.21 -7.26
C GLU A 32 1.45 -6.03 -5.74
N LEU A 33 0.85 -4.93 -5.28
CA LEU A 33 0.68 -4.66 -3.85
C LEU A 33 -0.37 -5.60 -3.22
N SER A 34 -1.46 -5.92 -3.94
CA SER A 34 -2.44 -6.95 -3.58
C SER A 34 -1.79 -8.31 -3.38
N GLN A 35 -0.97 -8.75 -4.33
CA GLN A 35 -0.24 -10.03 -4.19
C GLN A 35 0.74 -10.01 -3.02
N ARG A 36 1.47 -8.92 -2.81
CA ARG A 36 2.44 -8.80 -1.71
C ARG A 36 1.78 -8.82 -0.33
N SER A 37 0.59 -8.23 -0.23
CA SER A 37 -0.18 -8.18 1.02
C SER A 37 -1.05 -9.43 1.24
N GLY A 38 -1.14 -10.34 0.26
CA GLY A 38 -2.05 -11.48 0.30
C GLY A 38 -3.54 -11.10 0.21
N GLN A 39 -3.83 -9.88 -0.22
CA GLN A 39 -5.18 -9.34 -0.43
C GLN A 39 -5.52 -9.38 -1.93
N ASP A 40 -5.77 -10.58 -2.47
CA ASP A 40 -6.17 -10.75 -3.86
C ASP A 40 -7.53 -10.09 -4.14
N GLY A 41 -7.50 -8.93 -4.79
CA GLY A 41 -8.69 -8.13 -5.12
C GLY A 41 -9.18 -7.21 -3.98
N GLY A 42 -8.38 -7.05 -2.92
CA GLY A 42 -8.66 -6.07 -1.86
C GLY A 42 -8.43 -4.62 -2.32
N THR A 43 -9.01 -3.68 -1.58
CA THR A 43 -8.85 -2.24 -1.85
C THR A 43 -7.44 -1.74 -1.48
N LEU A 44 -7.01 -0.61 -2.05
CA LEU A 44 -5.74 0.01 -1.66
C LEU A 44 -5.63 0.29 -0.16
N GLU A 45 -6.75 0.56 0.51
CA GLU A 45 -6.81 0.77 1.96
C GLU A 45 -6.47 -0.50 2.75
N GLU A 46 -7.05 -1.64 2.39
CA GLU A 46 -6.76 -2.93 3.05
C GLU A 46 -5.29 -3.31 2.85
N ILE A 47 -4.79 -3.17 1.62
CA ILE A 47 -3.41 -3.44 1.27
C ILE A 47 -2.46 -2.55 2.09
N PHE A 48 -2.77 -1.26 2.21
CA PHE A 48 -1.99 -0.32 3.01
C PHE A 48 -1.97 -0.72 4.49
N LEU A 49 -3.13 -1.04 5.08
CA LEU A 49 -3.23 -1.47 6.47
C LEU A 49 -2.43 -2.74 6.73
N THR A 50 -2.51 -3.73 5.84
CA THR A 50 -1.72 -4.97 5.97
C THR A 50 -0.22 -4.70 5.87
N LEU A 51 0.23 -3.91 4.89
CA LEU A 51 1.65 -3.62 4.69
C LEU A 51 2.25 -2.81 5.85
N VAL A 52 1.52 -1.83 6.38
CA VAL A 52 1.95 -1.03 7.52
C VAL A 52 1.92 -1.84 8.82
N ALA A 53 0.93 -2.71 9.00
CA ALA A 53 0.87 -3.61 10.15
C ALA A 53 2.04 -4.62 10.14
N ASP A 54 2.38 -5.17 8.98
CA ASP A 54 3.50 -6.11 8.81
C ASP A 54 4.85 -5.42 9.13
N GLU A 55 5.07 -4.20 8.63
CA GLU A 55 6.30 -3.46 8.96
C GLU A 55 6.38 -3.06 10.43
N SER A 56 5.25 -2.64 11.03
CA SER A 56 5.22 -2.32 12.46
C SER A 56 5.47 -3.56 13.33
N ALA A 57 5.14 -4.77 12.87
CA ALA A 57 5.43 -6.02 13.57
C ALA A 57 6.89 -6.47 13.40
N ALA A 58 7.50 -6.19 12.24
CA ALA A 58 8.91 -6.51 11.98
C ALA A 58 9.91 -5.60 12.72
N ALA A 59 9.45 -4.45 13.24
CA ALA A 59 10.27 -3.49 13.97
C ALA A 59 10.32 -3.70 15.51
N ALA A 60 9.65 -4.74 16.03
CA ALA A 60 9.62 -5.10 17.46
C ALA A 60 10.59 -6.25 17.79
#